data_AF-A0A7W1X8N5-F1
#
_entry.id   AF-A0A7W1X8N5-F1
#
_cell.length_a   1.000
_cell.length_b   1.000
_cell.length_c   1.000
_cell.angle_alpha   90.00
_cell.angle_beta   90.00
_cell.angle_gamma   90.00
#
_symmetry.space_group_name_H-M   'P 1'
#
loop_
_entity.id
_entity.type
_entity.pdbx_description
1 polymer ?
#
loop_
_entity_poly.entity_id
_entity_poly.type
_entity_poly.pdbx_seq_one_letter_code
_entity_poly.pdbx_strand_id
1 'polypeptide(L)'
;MNNQEAGISTREAAERLQVTARTVRKWIDMFEDYIQPDWNERGHYLLTEEGLKRLSDIQNRLSEPQKSMKQVRMDLIKEGKIHLRPDQSELTDTELPDETLQQITETLDSVGEMVEELFDRMDRLENHIFGLFTTLEEMEHKLVAVSIDSVSANEVQQMFDEVRKKQDQLRMELRNVTFTQRLTAATSEQGLLPRRQKKTRFFGLL
;
A
#
# COMPACT_ATOMS: atom_id res chain seq x y z
N MET A 1 13.00 -9.16 47.16
CA MET A 1 13.74 -8.78 45.94
C MET A 1 13.07 -9.49 44.76
N ASN A 2 11.97 -8.94 44.24
CA ASN A 2 11.21 -9.53 43.13
C ASN A 2 10.98 -8.43 42.09
N ASN A 3 11.88 -8.29 41.13
CA ASN A 3 11.55 -7.65 39.86
C ASN A 3 11.31 -8.78 38.86
N GLN A 4 10.03 -9.03 38.57
CA GLN A 4 9.64 -9.62 37.30
C GLN A 4 10.05 -8.62 36.23
N GLU A 5 11.27 -8.76 35.68
CA GLU A 5 11.65 -7.98 34.50
C GLU A 5 10.80 -8.50 33.34
N ALA A 6 9.81 -7.71 32.94
CA ALA A 6 9.10 -7.90 31.69
C ALA A 6 10.13 -7.80 30.56
N GLY A 7 10.57 -8.96 30.05
CA GLY A 7 11.48 -9.02 28.92
C GLY A 7 10.88 -8.29 27.72
N ILE A 8 11.65 -7.36 27.15
CA ILE A 8 11.26 -6.58 25.98
C ILE A 8 11.26 -7.52 24.79
N SER A 9 10.10 -7.72 24.18
CA SER A 9 10.00 -8.57 23.00
C SER A 9 10.68 -7.93 21.78
N THR A 10 11.10 -8.73 20.79
CA THR A 10 11.62 -8.19 19.51
C THR A 10 10.69 -7.21 18.82
N ARG A 11 9.37 -7.37 19.03
CA ARG A 11 8.37 -6.46 18.48
C ARG A 11 8.41 -5.11 19.19
N GLU A 12 8.48 -5.12 20.52
CA GLU A 12 8.57 -3.90 21.31
C GLU A 12 9.90 -3.16 21.08
N ALA A 13 11.01 -3.90 20.96
CA ALA A 13 12.31 -3.33 20.60
C ALA A 13 12.29 -2.68 19.21
N ALA A 14 11.61 -3.28 18.24
CA ALA A 14 11.44 -2.75 16.89
C ALA A 14 10.66 -1.42 16.88
N GLU A 15 9.57 -1.35 17.66
CA GLU A 15 8.79 -0.13 17.82
C GLU A 15 9.62 1.00 18.47
N ARG A 16 10.42 0.70 19.49
CA ARG A 16 11.27 1.71 20.17
C ARG A 16 12.43 2.21 19.31
N LEU A 17 13.04 1.34 18.50
CA LEU A 17 14.19 1.67 17.65
C LEU A 17 13.77 2.17 16.25
N GLN A 18 12.47 2.23 15.96
CA GLN A 18 11.89 2.59 14.66
C GLN A 18 12.45 1.76 13.49
N VAL A 19 12.66 0.47 13.72
CA VAL A 19 13.12 -0.50 12.71
C VAL A 19 12.17 -1.68 12.67
N THR A 20 12.27 -2.54 11.65
CA THR A 20 11.41 -3.73 11.58
C THR A 20 11.84 -4.80 12.59
N ALA A 21 10.90 -5.61 13.07
CA ALA A 21 11.20 -6.74 13.96
C ALA A 21 12.16 -7.77 13.32
N ARG A 22 12.23 -7.82 11.99
CA ARG A 22 13.18 -8.65 11.25
C ARG A 22 14.60 -8.10 11.36
N THR A 23 14.77 -6.78 11.23
CA THR A 23 16.07 -6.11 11.42
C THR A 23 16.58 -6.30 12.84
N VAL A 24 15.71 -6.17 13.85
CA VAL A 24 16.07 -6.45 15.25
C VAL A 24 16.53 -7.89 15.43
N ARG A 25 15.81 -8.89 14.89
CA ARG A 25 16.26 -10.30 14.95
C ARG A 25 17.61 -10.50 14.25
N LYS A 26 17.81 -9.89 13.08
CA LYS A 26 19.10 -9.96 12.36
C LYS A 26 20.25 -9.41 13.20
N TRP A 27 20.02 -8.32 13.96
CA TRP A 27 21.01 -7.80 14.90
C TRP A 27 21.26 -8.75 16.06
N ILE A 28 20.20 -9.31 16.63
CA ILE A 28 20.30 -10.31 17.70
C ILE A 28 21.10 -11.53 17.23
N ASP A 29 20.79 -12.11 16.07
CA ASP A 29 21.48 -13.29 15.54
C ASP A 29 22.96 -13.00 15.25
N MET A 30 23.28 -11.79 14.78
CA MET A 30 24.65 -11.42 14.40
C MET A 30 25.52 -10.98 15.57
N PHE A 31 24.91 -10.36 16.58
CA PHE A 31 25.57 -9.82 17.76
C PHE A 31 25.07 -10.53 19.03
N GLU A 32 24.72 -11.82 18.94
CA GLU A 32 24.18 -12.60 20.07
C GLU A 32 25.13 -12.55 21.28
N ASP A 33 26.43 -12.66 21.01
CA ASP A 33 27.50 -12.59 22.01
C ASP A 33 27.53 -11.24 22.77
N TYR A 34 27.08 -10.15 22.11
CA TYR A 34 27.04 -8.81 22.69
C TYR A 34 25.68 -8.51 23.34
N ILE A 35 24.59 -8.84 22.65
CA ILE A 35 23.23 -8.50 23.08
C ILE A 35 22.75 -9.43 24.20
N GLN A 36 23.22 -10.68 24.21
CA GLN A 36 22.85 -11.72 25.19
C GLN A 36 21.32 -11.84 25.35
N PRO A 37 20.61 -12.17 24.26
CA PRO A 37 19.15 -12.33 24.31
C PRO A 37 18.75 -13.55 25.15
N ASP A 38 17.64 -13.42 25.88
CA ASP A 38 16.97 -14.56 26.51
C ASP A 38 15.88 -15.11 25.59
N TRP A 39 15.38 -16.31 25.85
CA TRP A 39 14.41 -17.00 25.00
C TRP A 39 13.20 -17.42 25.83
N ASN A 40 12.00 -17.14 25.35
CA ASN A 40 10.79 -17.66 26.00
C ASN A 40 10.51 -19.12 25.60
N GLU A 41 9.56 -19.76 26.30
CA GLU A 41 9.09 -21.13 26.00
C GLU A 41 8.51 -21.30 24.58
N ARG A 42 8.22 -20.21 23.87
CA ARG A 42 7.66 -20.17 22.51
C ARG A 42 8.74 -19.90 21.44
N GLY A 43 10.02 -19.77 21.82
CA GLY A 43 11.13 -19.50 20.91
C GLY A 43 11.23 -18.05 20.41
N HIS A 44 10.66 -17.09 21.14
CA HIS A 44 10.85 -15.66 20.86
C HIS A 44 11.95 -15.08 21.75
N TYR A 45 12.79 -14.23 21.15
CA TYR A 45 13.79 -13.47 21.90
C TYR A 45 13.14 -12.47 22.85
N LEU A 46 13.64 -12.47 24.09
CA LEU A 46 13.36 -11.54 25.15
C LEU A 46 14.65 -10.77 25.47
N LEU A 47 14.57 -9.46 25.43
CA LEU A 47 15.70 -8.57 25.68
C LEU A 47 15.53 -7.93 27.05
N THR A 48 16.63 -7.80 27.78
CA THR A 48 16.69 -6.89 28.92
C THR A 48 16.76 -5.44 28.45
N GLU A 49 16.52 -4.48 29.34
CA GLU A 49 16.69 -3.06 29.04
C GLU A 49 18.14 -2.73 28.60
N GLU A 50 19.12 -3.51 29.08
CA GLU A 50 20.51 -3.43 28.61
C GLU A 50 20.68 -3.95 27.17
N GLY A 51 20.03 -5.06 26.83
CA GLY A 51 20.01 -5.59 25.46
C GLY A 51 19.44 -4.58 24.46
N LEU A 52 18.40 -3.83 24.85
CA LEU A 52 17.85 -2.74 24.05
C LEU A 52 18.86 -1.59 23.84
N LYS A 53 19.61 -1.21 24.88
CA LYS A 53 20.68 -0.20 24.75
C LYS A 53 21.79 -0.66 23.82
N ARG A 54 22.18 -1.93 23.88
CA ARG A 54 23.18 -2.52 22.96
C ARG A 54 22.68 -2.54 21.51
N LEU A 55 21.40 -2.80 21.29
CA LEU A 55 20.77 -2.67 19.96
C LEU A 55 20.78 -1.23 19.44
N SER A 56 20.53 -0.24 20.31
CA SER A 56 20.64 1.17 19.94
C SER A 56 22.08 1.58 19.62
N ASP A 57 23.07 1.06 20.35
CA ASP A 57 24.50 1.25 20.03
C ASP A 57 24.85 0.66 18.66
N ILE A 58 24.39 -0.55 18.35
CA ILE A 58 24.55 -1.17 17.02
C ILE A 58 23.88 -0.31 15.93
N GLN A 59 22.65 0.17 16.16
CA GLN A 59 21.95 1.06 15.23
C GLN A 59 22.75 2.33 14.95
N ASN A 60 23.29 2.98 15.98
CA ASN A 60 24.08 4.19 15.84
C ASN A 60 25.36 3.93 15.04
N ARG A 61 26.05 2.81 15.31
CA ARG A 61 27.28 2.43 14.57
C ARG A 61 26.99 2.06 13.11
N LEU A 62 25.83 1.48 12.82
CA LEU A 62 25.37 1.17 11.46
C LEU A 62 24.79 2.39 10.74
N SER A 63 24.49 3.48 11.45
CA SER A 63 24.05 4.73 10.83
C SER A 63 25.18 5.51 10.16
N GLU A 64 26.44 5.15 10.42
CA GLU A 64 27.59 5.73 9.76
C GLU A 64 27.73 5.19 8.31
N PRO A 65 27.86 6.07 7.30
CA PRO A 65 27.99 5.63 5.92
C PRO A 65 29.28 4.82 5.73
N GLN A 66 29.16 3.65 5.10
CA GLN A 66 30.22 2.66 4.82
C GLN A 66 30.65 1.71 5.96
N LYS A 67 29.88 1.60 7.06
CA LYS A 67 30.12 0.54 8.06
C LYS A 67 29.21 -0.67 7.86
N SER A 68 29.81 -1.78 7.45
CA SER A 68 29.14 -3.08 7.38
C SER A 68 28.95 -3.68 8.77
N MET A 69 27.95 -4.55 8.92
CA MET A 69 27.67 -5.23 10.19
C MET A 69 28.85 -6.10 10.67
N LYS A 70 29.67 -6.64 9.75
CA LYS A 70 30.91 -7.36 10.09
C LYS A 70 31.99 -6.42 10.64
N GLN A 71 32.14 -5.22 10.09
CA GLN A 71 33.06 -4.21 10.61
C GLN A 71 32.62 -3.75 12.01
N VAL A 72 31.32 -3.50 12.22
CA VAL A 72 30.78 -3.21 13.56
C VAL A 72 31.06 -4.36 14.53
N ARG A 73 30.94 -5.61 14.10
CA ARG A 73 31.29 -6.78 14.94
C ARG A 73 32.78 -6.83 15.25
N MET A 74 33.65 -6.60 14.26
CA MET A 74 35.10 -6.53 14.46
C MET A 74 35.50 -5.39 15.40
N ASP A 75 34.86 -4.23 15.30
CA ASP A 75 35.07 -3.11 16.21
C ASP A 75 34.66 -3.48 17.63
N LEU A 76 33.52 -4.15 17.81
CA LEU A 76 33.08 -4.63 19.12
C LEU A 76 34.00 -5.72 19.70
N ILE A 77 34.57 -6.59 18.85
CA ILE A 77 35.60 -7.56 19.24
C ILE A 77 36.89 -6.85 19.65
N LYS A 78 37.34 -5.86 18.87
CA LYS A 78 38.54 -5.07 19.12
C LYS A 78 38.42 -4.19 20.37
N GLU A 79 37.21 -3.70 20.67
CA GLU A 79 36.86 -3.00 21.90
C GLU A 79 36.75 -3.94 23.12
N GLY A 80 36.88 -5.25 22.94
CA GLY A 80 36.79 -6.26 24.02
C GLY A 80 35.37 -6.46 24.55
N LYS A 81 34.35 -5.97 23.82
CA LYS A 81 32.93 -6.11 24.19
C LYS A 81 32.33 -7.43 23.73
N ILE A 82 32.98 -8.11 22.79
CA ILE A 82 32.64 -9.46 22.32
C ILE A 82 33.86 -10.35 22.53
N HIS A 83 33.71 -11.43 23.28
CA HIS A 83 34.74 -12.46 23.38
C HIS A 83 34.67 -13.38 22.16
N LEU A 84 35.76 -13.49 21.40
CA LEU A 84 35.90 -14.54 20.39
C LEU A 84 35.75 -15.91 21.05
N ARG A 85 34.72 -16.64 20.65
CA ARG A 85 34.58 -18.06 21.00
C ARG A 85 35.74 -18.83 20.33
N PRO A 86 36.47 -19.69 21.04
CA PRO A 86 37.71 -20.32 20.54
C PRO A 86 37.51 -21.22 19.30
N ASP A 87 36.27 -21.58 18.95
CA ASP A 87 35.93 -22.39 17.76
C ASP A 87 36.11 -21.67 16.40
N GLN A 88 36.43 -20.37 16.38
CA GLN A 88 36.69 -19.63 15.14
C GLN A 88 38.19 -19.37 14.89
N SER A 89 39.08 -19.96 15.71
CA SER A 89 40.51 -19.68 15.69
C SER A 89 41.37 -20.74 14.98
N GLU A 90 40.80 -21.62 14.14
CA GLU A 90 41.54 -22.71 13.47
C GLU A 90 41.81 -22.50 11.96
N LEU A 91 41.82 -21.26 11.44
CA LEU A 91 42.10 -21.02 10.01
C LEU A 91 43.36 -20.22 9.69
N THR A 92 44.29 -20.06 10.62
CA THR A 92 45.57 -19.41 10.32
C THR A 92 46.75 -20.25 10.79
N ASP A 93 46.98 -21.37 10.11
CA ASP A 93 48.32 -22.00 10.07
C ASP A 93 48.51 -22.94 8.86
N THR A 94 47.80 -22.71 7.75
CA THR A 94 48.06 -23.41 6.49
C THR A 94 48.56 -22.41 5.46
N GLU A 95 49.86 -22.45 5.16
CA GLU A 95 50.50 -21.73 4.06
C GLU A 95 49.85 -22.12 2.73
N LEU A 96 48.73 -21.49 2.38
CA LEU A 96 48.21 -21.46 1.03
C LEU A 96 48.87 -20.28 0.30
N PRO A 97 49.20 -20.42 -1.00
CA PRO A 97 49.88 -19.38 -1.75
C PRO A 97 49.05 -18.08 -1.70
N ASP A 98 49.69 -16.99 -1.31
CA ASP A 98 49.10 -15.68 -1.00
C ASP A 98 48.16 -15.18 -2.12
N GLU A 99 48.49 -15.48 -3.39
CA GLU A 99 47.68 -15.16 -4.57
C GLU A 99 46.28 -15.80 -4.54
N THR A 100 46.15 -17.04 -4.08
CA THR A 100 44.84 -17.73 -4.02
C THR A 100 43.95 -17.19 -2.91
N LEU A 101 44.52 -16.81 -1.76
CA LEU A 101 43.77 -16.20 -0.67
C LEU A 101 43.27 -14.81 -1.05
N GLN A 102 44.10 -14.02 -1.72
CA GLN A 102 43.76 -12.67 -2.16
C GLN A 102 42.60 -12.68 -3.18
N GLN A 103 42.62 -13.62 -4.13
CA GLN A 103 41.53 -13.84 -5.08
C GLN A 103 40.24 -14.31 -4.41
N ILE A 104 40.34 -15.13 -3.37
CA ILE A 104 39.17 -15.59 -2.59
C ILE A 104 38.59 -14.43 -1.78
N THR A 105 39.40 -13.54 -1.19
CA THR A 105 38.89 -12.34 -0.51
C THR A 105 38.25 -11.35 -1.47
N GLU A 106 38.84 -11.09 -2.63
CA GLU A 106 38.25 -10.18 -3.63
C GLU A 106 36.91 -10.71 -4.18
N THR A 107 36.82 -12.02 -4.41
CA THR A 107 35.55 -12.65 -4.82
C THR A 107 34.52 -12.65 -3.70
N LEU A 108 34.93 -12.84 -2.44
CA LEU A 108 34.06 -12.72 -1.26
C LEU A 108 33.55 -11.29 -1.06
N ASP A 109 34.38 -10.29 -1.29
CA ASP A 109 34.00 -8.88 -1.20
C ASP A 109 33.01 -8.52 -2.31
N SER A 110 33.26 -8.95 -3.55
CA SER A 110 32.31 -8.78 -4.66
C SER A 110 30.96 -9.48 -4.42
N VAL A 111 30.98 -10.69 -3.85
CA VAL A 111 29.75 -11.39 -3.45
C VAL A 111 29.06 -10.67 -2.29
N GLY A 112 29.82 -10.10 -1.36
CA GLY A 112 29.32 -9.26 -0.27
C GLY A 112 28.55 -8.04 -0.79
N GLU A 113 29.13 -7.32 -1.74
CA GLU A 113 28.51 -6.16 -2.40
C GLU A 113 27.23 -6.56 -3.15
N MET A 114 27.24 -7.67 -3.89
CA MET A 114 26.04 -8.18 -4.58
C MET A 114 24.92 -8.56 -3.59
N VAL A 115 25.28 -9.15 -2.45
CA VAL A 115 24.33 -9.52 -1.40
C VAL A 115 23.76 -8.26 -0.71
N GLU A 116 24.59 -7.23 -0.50
CA GLU A 116 24.17 -5.93 0.03
C GLU A 116 23.22 -5.21 -0.93
N GLU A 117 23.52 -5.20 -2.23
CA GLU A 117 22.62 -4.67 -3.26
C GLU A 117 21.29 -5.43 -3.30
N LEU A 118 21.32 -6.75 -3.17
CA LEU A 118 20.10 -7.57 -3.07
C LEU A 118 19.29 -7.23 -1.82
N PHE A 119 19.94 -6.90 -0.70
CA PHE A 119 19.25 -6.47 0.51
C PHE A 119 18.62 -5.09 0.35
N ASP A 120 19.33 -4.12 -0.21
CA ASP A 120 18.78 -2.79 -0.51
C ASP A 120 17.61 -2.88 -1.50
N ARG A 121 17.67 -3.83 -2.43
CA ARG A 121 16.57 -4.10 -3.35
C ARG A 121 15.38 -4.75 -2.64
N MET A 122 15.61 -5.69 -1.72
CA MET A 122 14.55 -6.28 -0.90
C MET A 122 13.90 -5.25 0.02
N ASP A 123 14.67 -4.37 0.65
CA ASP A 123 14.15 -3.32 1.54
C ASP A 123 13.28 -2.33 0.76
N ARG A 124 13.70 -1.93 -0.45
CA ARG A 124 12.87 -1.12 -1.36
C ARG A 124 11.58 -1.83 -1.77
N LEU A 125 11.63 -3.14 -2.02
CA LEU A 125 10.42 -3.92 -2.32
C LEU A 125 9.50 -4.04 -1.11
N GLU A 126 10.04 -4.22 0.09
CA GLU A 126 9.29 -4.28 1.34
C GLU A 126 8.58 -2.94 1.60
N ASN A 127 9.30 -1.82 1.48
CA ASN A 127 8.73 -0.48 1.59
C ASN A 127 7.63 -0.22 0.54
N HIS A 128 7.82 -0.70 -0.68
CA HIS A 128 6.80 -0.61 -1.73
C HIS A 128 5.56 -1.46 -1.38
N ILE A 129 5.74 -2.68 -0.86
CA ILE A 129 4.64 -3.55 -0.43
C ILE A 129 3.86 -2.91 0.73
N PHE A 130 4.54 -2.31 1.71
CA PHE A 130 3.88 -1.55 2.77
C PHE A 130 3.07 -0.37 2.20
N GLY A 131 3.65 0.39 1.28
CA GLY A 131 2.94 1.46 0.57
C GLY A 131 1.69 0.94 -0.15
N LEU A 132 1.78 -0.21 -0.83
CA LEU A 132 0.64 -0.83 -1.48
C LEU A 132 -0.46 -1.19 -0.48
N PHE A 133 -0.12 -1.80 0.66
CA PHE A 133 -1.12 -2.10 1.69
C PHE A 133 -1.82 -0.85 2.22
N THR A 134 -1.08 0.22 2.52
CA THR A 134 -1.69 1.50 2.95
C THR A 134 -2.62 2.07 1.87
N THR A 135 -2.20 2.05 0.60
CA THR A 135 -3.06 2.53 -0.49
C THR A 135 -4.31 1.67 -0.69
N LEU A 136 -4.21 0.36 -0.45
CA LEU A 136 -5.33 -0.57 -0.56
C LEU A 136 -6.31 -0.37 0.58
N GLU A 137 -5.83 -0.17 1.81
CA GLU A 137 -6.63 0.19 2.98
C GLU A 137 -7.33 1.55 2.80
N GLU A 138 -6.63 2.56 2.27
CA GLU A 138 -7.25 3.84 1.90
C GLU A 138 -8.33 3.67 0.82
N MET A 139 -8.09 2.81 -0.17
CA MET A 139 -9.06 2.52 -1.23
C MET A 139 -10.27 1.77 -0.69
N GLU A 140 -10.08 0.82 0.22
CA GLU A 140 -11.14 0.12 0.93
C GLU A 140 -11.98 1.11 1.75
N HIS A 141 -11.34 2.00 2.52
CA HIS A 141 -12.04 3.05 3.25
C HIS A 141 -12.83 3.99 2.33
N LYS A 142 -12.26 4.38 1.19
CA LYS A 142 -12.96 5.18 0.17
C LYS A 142 -14.11 4.41 -0.47
N LEU A 143 -13.97 3.11 -0.73
CA LEU A 143 -15.03 2.25 -1.24
C LEU A 143 -16.16 2.07 -0.23
N VAL A 144 -15.84 1.90 1.04
CA VAL A 144 -16.82 1.83 2.13
C VAL A 144 -17.53 3.16 2.28
N ALA A 145 -16.81 4.28 2.24
CA ALA A 145 -17.41 5.63 2.26
C ALA A 145 -18.34 5.85 1.05
N VAL A 146 -17.92 5.47 -0.16
CA VAL A 146 -18.74 5.54 -1.38
C VAL A 146 -19.90 4.53 -1.34
N SER A 147 -19.75 3.39 -0.66
CA SER A 147 -20.84 2.43 -0.44
C SER A 147 -21.84 2.95 0.60
N ILE A 148 -21.41 3.77 1.56
CA ILE A 148 -22.29 4.44 2.52
C ILE A 148 -22.99 5.64 1.86
N ASP A 149 -22.30 6.36 0.98
CA ASP A 149 -22.87 7.39 0.08
C ASP A 149 -23.49 6.80 -1.20
N SER A 150 -23.64 5.47 -1.28
CA SER A 150 -24.36 4.87 -2.39
C SER A 150 -25.81 5.29 -2.27
N VAL A 151 -26.25 6.08 -3.27
CA VAL A 151 -27.62 6.59 -3.39
C VAL A 151 -28.58 5.48 -2.97
N SER A 152 -29.27 5.69 -1.86
CA SER A 152 -30.07 4.64 -1.27
C SER A 152 -31.07 4.14 -2.31
N ALA A 153 -31.45 2.86 -2.27
CA ALA A 153 -32.45 2.33 -3.20
C ALA A 153 -33.74 3.17 -3.21
N ASN A 154 -34.05 3.85 -2.09
CA ASN A 154 -35.13 4.80 -1.97
C ASN A 154 -34.91 6.10 -2.75
N GLU A 155 -33.71 6.67 -2.73
CA GLU A 155 -33.36 7.86 -3.52
C GLU A 155 -33.34 7.55 -5.02
N VAL A 156 -32.84 6.38 -5.43
CA VAL A 156 -32.93 5.93 -6.82
C VAL A 156 -34.40 5.77 -7.24
N GLN A 157 -35.23 5.15 -6.40
CA GLN A 157 -36.66 5.01 -6.65
C GLN A 157 -37.37 6.37 -6.73
N GLN A 158 -37.01 7.32 -5.86
CA GLN A 158 -37.54 8.68 -5.88
C GLN A 158 -37.15 9.42 -7.16
N MET A 159 -35.89 9.29 -7.63
CA MET A 159 -35.47 9.85 -8.91
C MET A 159 -36.27 9.25 -10.08
N PHE A 160 -36.52 7.94 -10.08
CA PHE A 160 -37.38 7.32 -11.10
C PHE A 160 -38.81 7.86 -11.10
N ASP A 161 -39.39 8.09 -9.92
CA ASP A 161 -40.74 8.65 -9.79
C ASP A 161 -40.79 10.12 -10.24
N GLU A 162 -39.76 10.91 -9.94
CA GLU A 162 -39.64 12.29 -10.44
C GLU A 162 -39.51 12.35 -11.96
N VAL A 163 -38.69 11.47 -12.55
CA VAL A 163 -38.56 11.35 -14.02
C VAL A 163 -39.88 10.97 -14.65
N ARG A 164 -40.62 10.01 -14.07
CA ARG A 164 -41.93 9.58 -14.56
C ARG A 164 -42.95 10.74 -14.49
N LYS A 165 -42.97 11.49 -13.38
CA LYS A 165 -43.83 12.66 -13.21
C LYS A 165 -43.52 13.75 -14.24
N LYS A 166 -42.25 14.05 -14.48
CA LYS A 166 -41.83 15.02 -15.52
C LYS A 166 -42.19 14.55 -16.93
N GLN A 167 -42.07 13.25 -17.21
CA GLN A 167 -42.50 12.69 -18.49
C GLN A 167 -44.01 12.86 -18.72
N ASP A 168 -44.83 12.61 -17.70
CA ASP A 168 -46.28 12.79 -17.80
C ASP A 168 -46.66 14.28 -17.90
N GLN A 169 -45.95 15.17 -17.21
CA GLN A 169 -46.11 16.61 -17.37
C GLN A 169 -45.81 17.04 -18.81
N LEU A 170 -44.67 16.62 -19.38
CA LEU A 170 -44.30 16.93 -20.76
C LEU A 170 -45.33 16.39 -21.76
N ARG A 171 -45.88 15.19 -21.54
CA ARG A 171 -46.96 14.65 -22.37
C ARG A 171 -48.21 15.51 -22.33
N MET A 172 -48.60 16.00 -21.16
CA MET A 172 -49.75 16.91 -21.02
C MET A 172 -49.48 18.24 -21.73
N GLU A 173 -48.29 18.82 -21.55
CA GLU A 173 -47.89 20.06 -22.23
C GLU A 173 -47.89 19.88 -23.76
N LEU A 174 -47.36 18.78 -24.28
CA LEU A 174 -47.42 18.43 -25.71
C LEU A 174 -48.86 18.33 -26.23
N ARG A 175 -49.75 17.70 -25.45
CA ARG A 175 -51.18 17.61 -25.80
C ARG A 175 -51.81 19.00 -25.83
N ASN A 176 -51.50 19.84 -24.85
CA ASN A 176 -52.01 21.21 -24.78
C ASN A 176 -51.50 22.06 -25.94
N VAL A 177 -50.21 21.98 -26.26
CA VAL A 177 -49.62 22.67 -27.41
C VAL A 177 -50.26 22.18 -28.71
N THR A 178 -50.43 20.86 -28.88
CA THR A 178 -51.08 20.29 -30.07
C THR A 178 -52.53 20.74 -30.19
N PHE A 179 -53.26 20.79 -29.07
CA PHE A 179 -54.63 21.27 -29.03
C PHE A 179 -54.71 22.76 -29.39
N THR A 180 -53.89 23.61 -28.77
CA THR A 180 -53.79 25.03 -29.08
C THR A 180 -53.39 25.25 -30.53
N GLN A 181 -52.44 24.48 -31.06
CA GLN A 181 -52.04 24.56 -32.47
C GLN A 181 -53.20 24.22 -33.41
N ARG A 182 -53.97 23.15 -33.11
CA ARG A 182 -55.16 22.79 -33.89
C ARG A 182 -56.27 23.83 -33.77
N LEU A 183 -56.48 24.37 -32.58
CA LEU A 183 -57.48 25.41 -32.33
C LEU A 183 -57.12 26.69 -33.10
N THR A 184 -55.87 27.15 -32.99
CA THR A 184 -55.35 28.30 -33.74
C THR A 184 -55.41 28.06 -35.24
N ALA A 185 -55.09 26.86 -35.72
CA ALA A 185 -55.24 26.52 -37.13
C ALA A 185 -56.71 26.61 -37.58
N ALA A 186 -57.64 26.03 -36.81
CA ALA A 186 -59.07 26.04 -37.12
C ALA A 186 -59.71 27.44 -37.02
N THR A 187 -59.24 28.30 -36.10
CA THR A 187 -59.70 29.68 -35.98
C THR A 187 -59.03 30.62 -36.99
N SER A 188 -57.79 30.32 -37.40
CA SER A 188 -57.10 31.03 -38.49
C SER A 188 -57.72 30.77 -39.86
N GLU A 189 -58.35 29.60 -40.07
CA GLU A 189 -59.11 29.29 -41.29
C GLU A 189 -60.53 29.89 -41.30
N GLN A 190 -60.99 30.52 -40.20
CA GLN A 190 -62.26 31.27 -40.17
C GLN A 190 -62.11 32.76 -40.58
N GLY A 191 -61.02 33.12 -41.26
CA GLY A 191 -60.80 34.43 -41.85
C GLY A 191 -60.54 34.38 -43.35
N LEU A 192 -61.63 34.48 -44.14
CA LEU A 192 -61.67 34.88 -45.56
C LEU A 192 -61.00 33.94 -46.59
N LEU A 193 -61.81 33.18 -47.34
CA LEU A 193 -62.00 33.34 -48.80
C LEU A 193 -62.97 32.27 -49.37
N PRO A 194 -63.84 32.62 -50.33
CA PRO A 194 -64.85 31.72 -50.88
C PRO A 194 -64.20 30.66 -51.79
N ARG A 195 -64.41 29.39 -51.46
CA ARG A 195 -63.94 28.24 -52.25
C ARG A 195 -64.65 28.19 -53.60
N ARG A 196 -63.95 28.67 -54.64
CA ARG A 196 -64.29 28.54 -56.07
C ARG A 196 -64.85 27.15 -56.40
N GLN A 197 -66.08 27.13 -56.91
CA GLN A 197 -66.65 25.96 -57.59
C GLN A 197 -65.91 25.71 -58.91
N LYS A 198 -65.33 24.52 -59.07
CA LYS A 198 -65.05 23.91 -60.38
C LYS A 198 -65.12 22.38 -60.25
N LYS A 199 -66.11 21.79 -60.92
CA LYS A 199 -65.97 20.61 -61.81
C LYS A 199 -67.33 20.38 -62.50
N THR A 200 -67.48 20.80 -63.75
CA THR A 200 -67.23 20.02 -64.99
C THR A 200 -68.34 19.03 -65.27
N ARG A 201 -69.09 19.34 -66.34
CA ARG A 201 -70.11 18.52 -66.99
C ARG A 201 -69.58 17.12 -67.31
N PHE A 202 -70.37 16.10 -67.01
CA PHE A 202 -70.40 14.85 -67.78
C PHE A 202 -71.83 14.67 -68.30
N PHE A 203 -71.95 14.58 -69.61
CA PHE A 203 -73.16 14.22 -70.36
C PHE A 203 -73.41 12.72 -70.23
N GLY A 204 -74.68 12.31 -70.23
CA GLY A 204 -75.09 10.91 -70.37
C GLY A 204 -76.60 10.72 -70.45
N LEU A 205 -77.13 10.84 -71.68
CA LEU A 205 -78.24 10.05 -72.29
C LEU A 205 -79.68 10.20 -71.76
N LEU A 206 -80.50 10.89 -72.56
CA LEU A 206 -81.62 10.27 -73.29
C LEU A 206 -81.27 10.28 -74.78
#